data_AF-A0A8H4Q8L2-F1
#
_entry.id   AF-A0A8H4Q8L2-F1
#
_cell.length_a   1.000
_cell.length_b   1.000
_cell.length_c   1.000
_cell.angle_alpha   90.00
_cell.angle_beta   90.00
_cell.angle_gamma   90.00
#
_symmetry.space_group_name_H-M   'P 1'
#
loop_
_entity.id
_entity.type
_entity.pdbx_description
1 polymer ?
#
loop_
_entity_poly.entity_id
_entity_poly.type
_entity_poly.pdbx_seq_one_letter_code
_entity_poly.pdbx_strand_id
1 'polypeptide(L)'
;MAKRRRLQTRRPARKPPQKPPPKNQPPKRPRKQQQKSQQQQQQQQQQQQQQPTIPFSPTDRILLVGEGNVSFAASLVRHHGCTRVTATVPERDREELLGKYPDAEGNIAVFLAGGVGGRGADDDDEDDDDDDEDQDEDQDQDQDDDHPQTKPQLKFLFNIDATKPPPPSPAPNTTT
;
A
#
# COMPACT_ATOMS: atom_id res chain seq x y z
N MET A 1 -28.05 -1.42 -42.82
CA MET A 1 -28.15 -1.26 -44.29
C MET A 1 -28.74 0.10 -44.61
N ALA A 2 -28.23 0.79 -45.64
CA ALA A 2 -28.90 1.84 -46.44
C ALA A 2 -29.34 3.15 -45.71
N LYS A 3 -29.38 4.35 -46.29
CA LYS A 3 -29.07 4.96 -47.60
C LYS A 3 -29.11 6.49 -47.33
N ARG A 4 -28.04 7.24 -47.62
CA ARG A 4 -27.92 8.17 -48.77
C ARG A 4 -29.04 9.22 -48.96
N ARG A 5 -28.62 10.49 -48.73
CA ARG A 5 -28.43 11.58 -49.74
C ARG A 5 -29.59 12.54 -50.06
N ARG A 6 -29.17 13.79 -50.39
CA ARG A 6 -29.77 14.89 -51.20
C ARG A 6 -30.39 16.01 -50.34
N LEU A 7 -30.36 17.31 -50.69
CA LEU A 7 -30.10 18.02 -51.96
C LEU A 7 -29.75 19.52 -51.69
N GLN A 8 -28.89 20.08 -52.56
CA GLN A 8 -28.77 21.45 -53.12
C GLN A 8 -29.64 22.63 -52.56
N THR A 9 -29.30 23.93 -52.63
CA THR A 9 -28.89 24.73 -53.81
C THR A 9 -28.67 26.24 -53.47
N ARG A 10 -27.90 26.97 -54.32
CA ARG A 10 -27.97 28.43 -54.72
C ARG A 10 -27.38 29.49 -53.76
N ARG A 11 -26.64 30.55 -54.16
CA ARG A 11 -26.26 31.19 -55.46
C ARG A 11 -25.02 32.12 -55.24
N PRO A 12 -24.33 32.63 -56.30
CA PRO A 12 -23.02 33.30 -56.24
C PRO A 12 -23.08 34.83 -56.40
N ALA A 13 -22.04 35.56 -55.94
CA ALA A 13 -21.82 36.96 -56.35
C ALA A 13 -20.34 37.42 -56.29
N ARG A 14 -19.82 37.74 -57.49
CA ARG A 14 -18.94 38.86 -57.92
C ARG A 14 -17.50 39.05 -57.36
N LYS A 15 -16.56 39.24 -58.29
CA LYS A 15 -15.14 39.72 -58.23
C LYS A 15 -15.03 41.11 -58.91
N PRO A 16 -13.87 41.81 -59.06
CA PRO A 16 -12.66 42.09 -58.24
C PRO A 16 -12.40 43.66 -58.17
N PRO A 17 -11.23 44.27 -57.80
CA PRO A 17 -9.95 44.27 -58.57
C PRO A 17 -8.59 44.34 -57.78
N GLN A 18 -7.55 43.78 -58.42
CA GLN A 18 -6.09 44.04 -58.48
C GLN A 18 -5.29 44.80 -57.37
N LYS A 19 -4.12 44.23 -56.98
CA LYS A 19 -2.74 44.72 -57.32
C LYS A 19 -1.63 43.73 -56.84
N PRO A 20 -0.42 43.71 -57.45
CA PRO A 20 0.64 42.71 -57.25
C PRO A 20 1.82 43.22 -56.35
N PRO A 21 2.98 42.53 -56.28
CA PRO A 21 3.41 41.47 -55.36
C PRO A 21 4.39 41.98 -54.25
N PRO A 22 4.87 41.12 -53.32
CA PRO A 22 6.30 40.84 -53.40
C PRO A 22 6.74 39.39 -53.07
N LYS A 23 7.98 39.16 -53.49
CA LYS A 23 8.80 37.94 -53.48
C LYS A 23 9.00 37.26 -52.12
N ASN A 24 9.16 35.94 -52.23
CA ASN A 24 10.05 35.05 -51.45
C ASN A 24 9.93 35.07 -49.93
N GLN A 25 9.11 34.18 -49.38
CA GLN A 25 9.43 33.49 -48.12
C GLN A 25 9.04 32.00 -48.21
N PRO A 26 9.88 31.07 -47.75
CA PRO A 26 9.55 29.64 -47.70
C PRO A 26 8.44 29.38 -46.66
N PRO A 27 7.59 28.36 -46.86
CA PRO A 27 6.44 28.11 -46.01
C PRO A 27 6.86 27.69 -44.60
N LYS A 28 6.61 28.56 -43.61
CA LYS A 28 6.64 28.19 -42.20
C LYS A 28 5.52 27.18 -41.94
N ARG A 29 5.90 25.92 -41.79
CA ARG A 29 5.03 24.84 -41.31
C ARG A 29 4.39 25.25 -39.98
N PRO A 30 3.06 25.09 -39.79
CA PRO A 30 2.45 25.34 -38.49
C PRO A 30 2.87 24.26 -37.50
N ARG A 31 3.81 24.59 -36.59
CA ARG A 31 4.05 23.87 -35.32
C ARG A 31 2.82 24.05 -34.42
N LYS A 32 1.77 23.26 -34.64
CA LYS A 32 0.59 23.20 -33.75
C LYS A 32 0.14 21.75 -33.52
N GLN A 33 1.07 20.85 -33.21
CA GLN A 33 0.71 19.45 -32.90
C GLN A 33 1.51 18.81 -31.74
N GLN A 34 2.19 19.59 -30.89
CA GLN A 34 3.01 19.02 -29.81
C GLN A 34 2.59 19.38 -28.38
N GLN A 35 1.39 19.93 -28.17
CA GLN A 35 0.94 20.32 -26.81
C GLN A 35 -0.20 19.47 -26.25
N LYS A 36 -0.66 18.42 -26.94
CA LYS A 36 -1.73 17.52 -26.41
C LYS A 36 -1.21 16.22 -25.78
N SER A 37 0.07 15.91 -25.90
CA SER A 37 0.64 14.66 -25.36
C SER A 37 1.20 14.79 -23.94
N GLN A 38 1.43 16.01 -23.43
CA GLN A 38 1.98 16.18 -22.07
C GLN A 38 0.91 16.14 -20.96
N GLN A 39 -0.35 16.47 -21.24
CA GLN A 39 -1.43 16.42 -20.24
C GLN A 39 -1.94 15.00 -19.96
N GLN A 40 -1.70 14.02 -20.84
CA GLN A 40 -2.10 12.63 -20.61
C GLN A 40 -1.08 11.84 -19.77
N GLN A 41 0.17 12.29 -19.68
CA GLN A 41 1.19 11.62 -18.86
C GLN A 41 1.09 11.99 -17.37
N GLN A 42 0.57 13.17 -17.03
CA GLN A 42 0.39 13.58 -15.62
C GLN A 42 -0.79 12.89 -14.93
N GLN A 43 -1.85 12.51 -15.67
CA GLN A 43 -2.98 11.77 -15.09
C GLN A 43 -2.67 10.29 -14.80
N GLN A 44 -1.63 9.72 -15.43
CA GLN A 44 -1.19 8.34 -15.15
C GLN A 44 -0.24 8.25 -13.94
N GLN A 45 0.38 9.37 -13.53
CA GLN A 45 1.25 9.40 -12.34
C GLN A 45 0.49 9.65 -11.03
N GLN A 46 -0.79 10.03 -11.08
CA GLN A 46 -1.62 10.34 -9.91
C GLN A 46 -2.49 9.17 -9.41
N GLN A 47 -2.36 7.97 -9.97
CA GLN A 47 -2.58 6.76 -9.17
C GLN A 47 -1.36 6.56 -8.26
N GLN A 48 -1.04 7.59 -7.48
CA GLN A 48 -0.18 7.47 -6.32
C GLN A 48 -0.78 6.35 -5.49
N GLN A 49 0.08 5.41 -5.14
CA GLN A 49 -0.20 4.20 -4.41
C GLN A 49 -0.92 4.58 -3.11
N GLN A 50 -2.26 4.66 -3.14
CA GLN A 50 -3.02 4.88 -1.93
C GLN A 50 -2.73 3.69 -1.04
N GLN A 51 -2.10 3.94 0.11
CA GLN A 51 -1.81 2.86 1.03
C GLN A 51 -3.15 2.18 1.37
N PRO A 52 -3.26 0.86 1.16
CA PRO A 52 -4.51 0.16 1.40
C PRO A 52 -4.90 0.37 2.86
N THR A 53 -6.09 0.94 3.07
CA THR A 53 -6.62 1.13 4.41
C THR A 53 -6.95 -0.24 4.99
N ILE A 54 -6.24 -0.60 6.04
CA ILE A 54 -6.51 -1.82 6.77
C ILE A 54 -7.62 -1.54 7.79
N PRO A 55 -8.70 -2.35 7.84
CA PRO A 55 -9.86 -2.08 8.67
C PRO A 55 -9.66 -2.45 10.15
N PHE A 56 -8.41 -2.55 10.63
CA PHE A 56 -8.06 -2.89 12.02
C PHE A 56 -6.85 -2.08 12.48
N SER A 57 -6.79 -1.85 13.79
CA SER A 57 -5.70 -1.19 14.50
C SER A 57 -4.52 -2.14 14.70
N PRO A 58 -3.26 -1.66 14.75
CA PRO A 58 -2.09 -2.46 15.13
C PRO A 58 -2.20 -3.14 16.51
N THR A 59 -3.08 -2.66 17.38
CA THR A 59 -3.34 -3.19 18.73
C THR A 59 -4.51 -4.19 18.78
N ASP A 60 -5.18 -4.43 17.66
CA ASP A 60 -6.28 -5.38 17.59
C ASP A 60 -5.78 -6.82 17.69
N ARG A 61 -6.66 -7.70 18.22
CA ARG A 61 -6.37 -9.14 18.30
C ARG A 61 -6.75 -9.80 16.99
N ILE A 62 -5.76 -10.26 16.25
CA ILE A 62 -5.94 -10.89 14.94
C ILE A 62 -5.70 -12.39 15.08
N LEU A 63 -6.66 -13.19 14.64
CA LEU A 63 -6.52 -14.65 14.52
C LEU A 63 -6.42 -15.01 13.04
N LEU A 64 -5.29 -15.58 12.63
CA LEU A 64 -5.09 -16.10 11.28
C LEU A 64 -5.31 -17.61 11.30
N VAL A 65 -6.23 -18.07 10.46
CA VAL A 65 -6.63 -19.47 10.36
C VAL A 65 -6.13 -20.06 9.05
N GLY A 66 -5.41 -21.19 9.13
CA GLY A 66 -4.85 -21.84 7.95
C GLY A 66 -3.70 -21.06 7.33
N GLU A 67 -2.90 -20.39 8.16
CA GLU A 67 -1.63 -19.84 7.71
C GLU A 67 -0.73 -21.01 7.30
N GLY A 68 -0.16 -20.94 6.10
CA GLY A 68 0.73 -21.98 5.57
C GLY A 68 2.17 -21.67 5.98
N ASN A 69 2.84 -20.88 5.15
CA ASN A 69 4.25 -20.52 5.33
C ASN A 69 4.51 -19.34 6.28
N VAL A 70 3.50 -18.84 6.99
CA VAL A 70 3.60 -17.74 7.99
C VAL A 70 3.95 -16.38 7.36
N SER A 71 3.93 -16.27 6.03
CA SER A 71 4.36 -15.06 5.33
C SER A 71 3.40 -13.89 5.53
N PHE A 72 2.09 -14.15 5.62
CA PHE A 72 1.10 -13.11 5.85
C PHE A 72 1.17 -12.61 7.29
N ALA A 73 1.34 -13.51 8.26
CA ALA A 73 1.56 -13.15 9.65
C ALA A 73 2.82 -12.29 9.82
N ALA A 74 3.93 -12.67 9.18
CA ALA A 74 5.16 -11.89 9.19
C ALA A 74 4.97 -10.50 8.56
N SER A 75 4.20 -10.40 7.48
CA SER A 75 3.86 -9.13 6.83
C SER A 75 3.05 -8.20 7.75
N LEU A 76 2.06 -8.72 8.49
CA LEU A 76 1.28 -7.94 9.46
C LEU A 76 2.15 -7.32 10.55
N VAL A 77 3.12 -8.08 11.05
CA VAL A 77 4.03 -7.59 12.09
C VAL A 77 5.02 -6.58 11.50
N ARG A 78 5.61 -6.87 10.33
CA ARG A 78 6.65 -6.04 9.70
C ARG A 78 6.12 -4.73 9.14
N HIS A 79 5.02 -4.78 8.38
CA HIS A 79 4.52 -3.63 7.61
C HIS A 79 3.39 -2.89 8.31
N HIS A 80 2.62 -3.59 9.16
CA HIS A 80 1.43 -3.03 9.79
C HIS A 80 1.56 -2.90 11.31
N GLY A 81 2.72 -3.24 11.87
CA GLY A 81 3.01 -3.10 13.30
C GLY A 81 2.05 -3.87 14.21
N CYS A 82 1.40 -4.92 13.70
CA CYS A 82 0.42 -5.67 14.45
C CYS A 82 1.10 -6.38 15.63
N THR A 83 0.71 -6.01 16.84
CA THR A 83 1.34 -6.49 18.07
C THR A 83 0.69 -7.76 18.64
N ARG A 84 -0.53 -8.11 18.21
CA ARG A 84 -1.33 -9.18 18.81
C ARG A 84 -1.93 -10.12 17.76
N VAL A 85 -1.07 -10.95 17.20
CA VAL A 85 -1.43 -11.89 16.14
C VAL A 85 -1.28 -13.32 16.65
N THR A 86 -2.31 -14.14 16.45
CA THR A 86 -2.24 -15.59 16.63
C THR A 86 -2.34 -16.24 15.25
N ALA A 87 -1.24 -16.81 14.77
CA ALA A 87 -1.20 -17.55 13.53
C ALA A 87 -1.35 -19.05 13.80
N THR A 88 -2.27 -19.69 13.08
CA THR A 88 -2.58 -21.12 13.24
C THR A 88 -2.32 -21.86 11.94
N VAL A 89 -1.65 -23.00 12.04
CA VAL A 89 -1.14 -23.78 10.93
C VAL A 89 -1.73 -25.20 11.00
N PRO A 90 -2.20 -25.78 9.88
CA PRO A 90 -2.79 -27.11 9.87
C PRO A 90 -1.78 -28.24 10.04
N GLU A 91 -0.51 -28.02 9.72
CA GLU A 91 0.61 -28.96 9.91
C GLU A 91 0.80 -29.33 11.38
N ARG A 92 1.22 -30.57 11.64
CA ARG A 92 1.31 -31.10 13.02
C ARG A 92 2.48 -30.52 13.80
N ASP A 93 3.58 -30.30 13.12
CA ASP A 93 4.86 -29.90 13.69
C ASP A 93 5.63 -29.03 12.70
N ARG A 94 6.75 -28.49 13.19
CA ARG A 94 7.60 -27.57 12.44
C ARG A 94 8.28 -28.26 11.28
N GLU A 95 8.67 -29.52 11.45
CA GLU A 95 9.38 -30.31 10.46
C GLU A 95 8.48 -30.62 9.25
N GLU A 96 7.22 -31.00 9.49
CA GLU A 96 6.22 -31.18 8.43
C GLU A 96 5.98 -29.86 7.66
N LEU A 97 5.90 -28.75 8.40
CA LEU A 97 5.74 -27.42 7.81
C LEU A 97 6.92 -27.06 6.91
N LEU A 98 8.16 -27.23 7.38
CA LEU A 98 9.35 -26.93 6.60
C LEU A 98 9.54 -27.89 5.41
N GLY A 99 9.06 -29.13 5.54
CA GLY A 99 9.00 -30.06 4.42
C GLY A 99 8.09 -29.57 3.27
N LYS A 100 6.99 -28.88 3.59
CA LYS A 100 6.08 -28.28 2.59
C LYS A 100 6.50 -26.87 2.17
N TYR A 101 7.02 -26.09 3.11
CA TYR A 101 7.33 -24.67 2.98
C TYR A 101 8.70 -24.36 3.60
N PRO A 102 9.81 -24.56 2.86
CA PRO A 102 11.16 -24.30 3.37
C PRO A 102 11.40 -22.83 3.77
N ASP A 103 10.67 -21.91 3.15
CA ASP A 103 10.69 -20.47 3.42
C ASP A 103 10.01 -20.08 4.74
N ALA A 104 9.21 -21.00 5.34
CA ALA A 104 8.50 -20.73 6.59
C ALA A 104 9.44 -20.46 7.76
N GLU A 105 10.66 -21.02 7.76
CA GLU A 105 11.66 -20.80 8.82
C GLU A 105 11.98 -19.31 9.01
N GLY A 106 12.22 -18.59 7.90
CA GLY A 106 12.49 -17.17 7.92
C GLY A 106 11.27 -16.36 8.36
N ASN A 107 10.09 -16.71 7.87
CA ASN A 107 8.86 -16.01 8.21
C ASN A 107 8.50 -16.18 9.70
N ILE A 108 8.66 -17.39 10.26
CA ILE A 108 8.46 -17.66 11.68
C ILE A 108 9.43 -16.83 12.53
N ALA A 109 10.70 -16.75 12.13
CA ALA A 109 11.69 -15.95 12.84
C ALA A 109 11.31 -14.46 12.85
N VAL A 110 10.92 -13.90 11.70
CA VAL A 110 10.47 -12.50 11.59
C VAL A 110 9.21 -12.24 12.42
N PHE A 111 8.25 -13.16 12.35
CA PHE A 111 7.00 -13.08 13.10
C PHE A 111 7.24 -13.09 14.61
N LEU A 112 8.02 -14.04 15.13
CA LEU A 112 8.27 -14.15 16.57
C LEU A 112 9.21 -13.07 17.11
N ALA A 113 10.12 -12.55 16.28
CA ALA A 113 10.99 -11.44 16.65
C ALA A 113 10.25 -10.10 16.80
N GLY A 114 9.01 -9.98 16.31
CA GLY A 114 8.24 -8.74 16.45
C GLY A 114 8.57 -7.67 15.41
N GLY A 115 9.09 -8.05 14.24
CA GLY A 115 9.24 -7.13 13.10
C GLY A 115 10.42 -6.15 13.17
N VAL A 116 11.43 -6.39 14.00
CA VAL A 116 12.61 -5.50 14.25
C VAL A 116 13.55 -5.35 13.03
N GLY A 117 13.13 -5.69 11.81
CA GLY A 117 13.98 -5.73 10.61
C GLY A 117 13.64 -4.71 9.51
N GLY A 118 12.91 -3.63 9.81
CA GLY A 118 12.48 -2.72 8.74
C GLY A 118 11.88 -1.39 9.17
N ARG A 119 12.39 -0.77 10.23
CA ARG A 119 12.29 0.69 10.32
C ARG A 119 13.31 1.24 9.32
N GLY A 120 12.83 1.94 8.30
CA GLY A 120 13.63 2.45 7.20
C GLY A 120 14.83 3.24 7.72
N ALA A 121 16.01 2.82 7.30
CA ALA A 121 17.23 3.61 7.39
C ALA A 121 17.43 4.23 6.01
N ASP A 122 16.59 5.20 5.69
CA ASP A 122 16.78 6.11 4.56
C ASP A 122 16.42 7.51 5.10
N ASP A 123 17.07 7.91 6.21
CA ASP A 123 17.04 9.29 6.71
C ASP A 123 18.06 10.08 5.88
N ASP A 124 17.50 10.79 4.91
CA ASP A 124 17.78 12.17 4.51
C ASP A 124 19.18 12.75 4.82
N ASP A 125 19.90 13.03 3.74
CA ASP A 125 20.94 14.05 3.66
C ASP A 125 20.34 15.41 4.09
N GLU A 126 20.75 15.95 5.24
CA GLU A 126 20.62 17.38 5.53
C GLU A 126 22.00 18.00 5.77
N ASP A 127 22.30 18.93 4.87
CA ASP A 127 23.41 19.88 4.87
C ASP A 127 23.37 20.82 6.08
N ASP A 128 24.56 21.32 6.44
CA ASP A 128 24.93 22.60 7.09
C ASP A 128 23.82 23.45 7.76
N ASP A 129 24.04 23.83 9.03
CA ASP A 129 24.47 25.19 9.36
C ASP A 129 24.72 25.37 10.88
N ASP A 130 25.79 26.13 11.17
CA ASP A 130 26.16 26.72 12.45
C ASP A 130 24.98 27.49 13.10
N ASP A 131 24.81 27.45 14.44
CA ASP A 131 24.88 28.68 15.26
C ASP A 131 24.81 28.41 16.78
N ASP A 132 25.39 29.38 17.47
CA ASP A 132 25.71 29.53 18.88
C ASP A 132 24.55 29.60 19.90
N GLU A 133 24.94 29.30 21.14
CA GLU A 133 24.56 29.91 22.43
C GLU A 133 23.11 29.85 22.99
N ASP A 134 23.07 29.30 24.21
CA ASP A 134 22.33 29.74 25.40
C ASP A 134 20.85 30.13 25.27
N GLN A 135 19.99 29.28 25.83
CA GLN A 135 18.89 29.73 26.67
C GLN A 135 18.37 28.65 27.62
N ASP A 136 18.56 28.92 28.90
CA ASP A 136 17.80 28.38 30.02
C ASP A 136 16.31 28.72 29.83
N GLU A 137 15.44 27.72 29.69
CA GLU A 137 14.03 27.86 30.09
C GLU A 137 13.50 26.55 30.69
N ASP A 138 13.17 26.64 31.97
CA ASP A 138 12.34 25.72 32.73
C ASP A 138 11.02 25.44 31.98
N GLN A 139 10.78 24.18 31.61
CA GLN A 139 9.42 23.71 31.34
C GLN A 139 9.18 22.38 32.02
N ASP A 140 8.50 22.48 33.17
CA ASP A 140 7.67 21.44 33.75
C ASP A 140 6.74 20.87 32.69
N GLN A 141 7.04 19.67 32.19
CA GLN A 141 6.04 18.79 31.60
C GLN A 141 6.29 17.38 32.13
N ASP A 142 5.77 17.13 33.33
CA ASP A 142 5.32 15.81 33.77
C ASP A 142 4.21 15.35 32.81
N GLN A 143 4.61 14.85 31.64
CA GLN A 143 3.79 13.92 30.88
C GLN A 143 4.46 12.56 31.01
N ASP A 144 4.22 11.94 32.17
CA ASP A 144 4.17 10.49 32.27
C ASP A 144 3.04 10.00 31.35
N ASP A 145 3.32 9.99 30.04
CA ASP A 145 2.63 9.15 29.08
C ASP A 145 3.02 7.70 29.40
N ASP A 146 2.47 7.20 30.52
CA ASP A 146 2.37 5.78 30.83
C ASP A 146 1.37 5.15 29.84
N HIS A 147 1.71 5.18 28.55
CA HIS A 147 1.17 4.23 27.61
C HIS A 147 1.76 2.90 28.03
N PRO A 148 0.97 1.96 28.61
CA PRO A 148 1.51 0.66 28.94
C PRO A 148 2.02 0.09 27.61
N GLN A 149 3.34 -0.04 27.48
CA GLN A 149 3.96 -0.79 26.39
C GLN A 149 3.50 -2.24 26.56
N THR A 150 2.30 -2.52 26.05
CA THR A 150 1.72 -3.85 26.11
C THR A 150 2.62 -4.74 25.27
N LYS A 151 3.37 -5.60 25.95
CA LYS A 151 4.31 -6.54 25.32
C LYS A 151 3.61 -7.23 24.14
N PRO A 152 4.26 -7.33 22.96
CA PRO A 152 3.66 -7.99 21.81
C PRO A 152 3.26 -9.42 22.15
N GLN A 153 2.04 -9.80 21.75
CA GLN A 153 1.43 -11.11 21.96
C GLN A 153 1.34 -11.83 20.61
N LEU A 154 2.49 -12.27 20.11
CA LEU A 154 2.61 -13.01 18.87
C LEU A 154 2.64 -14.51 19.20
N LYS A 155 1.63 -15.24 18.73
CA LYS A 155 1.44 -16.66 19.01
C LYS A 155 1.42 -17.46 17.73
N PHE A 156 2.09 -18.60 17.76
CA PHE A 156 2.15 -19.52 16.65
C PHE A 156 1.71 -20.91 17.13
N LEU A 157 0.68 -21.48 16.51
CA LEU A 157 0.05 -22.74 16.91
C LEU A 157 0.01 -23.73 15.74
N PHE A 158 0.38 -24.98 16.02
CA PHE A 158 0.33 -26.09 15.07
C PHE A 158 -0.94 -26.95 15.25
N ASN A 159 -1.20 -27.80 14.28
CA ASN A 159 -2.25 -28.82 14.26
C ASN A 159 -3.66 -28.22 14.42
N ILE A 160 -3.89 -27.04 13.85
CA ILE A 160 -5.19 -26.38 13.86
C ILE A 160 -5.86 -26.58 12.50
N ASP A 161 -6.78 -27.53 12.45
CA ASP A 161 -7.58 -27.82 11.27
C ASP A 161 -8.97 -27.19 11.41
N ALA A 162 -9.19 -26.10 10.67
CA ALA A 162 -10.47 -25.39 10.67
C ALA A 162 -11.64 -26.19 10.08
N THR A 163 -11.37 -27.32 9.42
CA THR A 163 -12.42 -28.20 8.89
C THR A 163 -12.97 -29.17 9.94
N LYS A 164 -12.30 -29.32 11.08
CA LYS A 164 -12.72 -30.19 12.17
C LYS A 164 -13.29 -29.34 13.31
N PRO A 165 -14.58 -29.52 13.68
CA PRO A 165 -15.12 -28.81 14.83
C PRO A 165 -14.35 -29.21 16.10
N PRO A 166 -14.19 -28.28 17.07
CA PRO A 166 -13.61 -28.65 18.36
C PRO A 166 -14.46 -29.74 19.02
N PRO A 167 -13.85 -30.63 19.82
CA PRO A 167 -14.61 -31.63 20.56
C PRO A 167 -15.64 -30.93 21.46
N PRO A 168 -16.85 -31.49 21.60
CA PRO A 168 -17.88 -30.90 22.44
C PRO A 168 -17.33 -30.76 23.87
N SER A 169 -17.49 -29.57 24.46
CA SER A 169 -17.10 -29.34 25.85
C SER A 169 -17.82 -30.31 26.78
N PRO A 170 -17.16 -30.87 27.81
CA PRO A 170 -17.81 -31.79 28.74
C PRO A 170 -19.00 -31.09 29.37
N ALA A 171 -20.18 -31.72 29.28
CA ALA A 171 -21.39 -31.21 29.90
C ALA A 171 -21.17 -31.06 31.41
N PRO A 172 -21.67 -29.98 32.05
CA PRO A 172 -21.55 -29.83 33.48
C PRO A 172 -22.24 -31.00 34.17
N ASN A 173 -21.48 -31.73 34.99
CA ASN A 173 -21.96 -32.87 35.76
C ASN A 173 -23.07 -32.40 36.71
N THR A 174 -24.33 -32.65 36.37
CA THR A 174 -25.46 -32.49 37.28
C THR A 174 -25.40 -33.59 38.33
N THR A 175 -24.77 -33.31 39.46
CA THR A 175 -24.92 -34.13 40.67
C THR A 175 -26.26 -33.76 41.31
N THR A 176 -27.18 -34.72 41.40
CA THR A 176 -28.44 -34.63 42.16
C THR A 176 -28.24 -35.18 43.56
#